data_AF-A0AB38YWE6-F1
#
_entry.id   AF-A0AB38YWE6-F1
#
_cell.length_a   1.000
_cell.length_b   1.000
_cell.length_c   1.000
_cell.angle_alpha   90.00
_cell.angle_beta   90.00
_cell.angle_gamma   90.00
#
_symmetry.space_group_name_H-M   'P 1'
#
loop_
_entity.id
_entity.type
_entity.pdbx_description
1 polymer ?
#
loop_
_entity_poly.entity_id
_entity_poly.type
_entity_poly.pdbx_seq_one_letter_code
_entity_poly.pdbx_strand_id
1 'polypeptide(L)'
;MKEVYYKGSGYMYLDPVKGFVLSTNAQGTTGSTNQITLDRVADLDNAGKTKPGFNVDLRYKANVGADSAAYAAQNDDSTVKPILRLGASGALRDAEISVNAARPTLGGAQIGAATASSDMTGSTGVHVAMKASFTPDVKDSNGQVTTQGTRLELGGTGKNSYAIEFGNLTPLQIRQGIAAGSSNLALNQNLAQINFGDLYINAVKTQSMEFQISSTIAALLGRQAGIYRHNLYESSITSNPNILSLAIRGMEFQAIARSARFIADNSNDSANQINNQTATWGLGLPIYNLNANLGIYGTTYGTNKDKQGIGFGLALSTQGRNTDGSKTTSVMLIDGAKNANSGEEVNYYAGLRNIDLFLDTNGSIGFEQNGIALDLTKLIIALNAELALGQLPGSRYNIAACNTSTSVACFVPSNNFTQNSDVLFAIGLRLDGTASLMLIPGAASDLTLKGNVNLLASASNENRNYIHIVDPSTNAALGLDKISGNLNLNTNLKLTKDTFVVANQVELNPSQTPSQVLKANLNFYPTAASTGQQLGQMVITGGTIRSSIGITPR
;
A
#
# COMPACT_ATOMS: atom_id res chain seq x y z
N MET A 1 -20.40 6.93 -4.85
CA MET A 1 -20.07 6.36 -6.17
C MET A 1 -21.13 6.88 -7.13
N LYS A 2 -20.78 7.71 -8.13
CA LYS A 2 -21.78 8.35 -8.99
C LYS A 2 -22.13 7.50 -10.22
N GLU A 3 -21.17 6.85 -10.86
CA GLU A 3 -21.37 5.94 -12.01
C GLU A 3 -20.20 4.94 -12.14
N VAL A 4 -20.48 3.72 -12.62
CA VAL A 4 -19.48 2.73 -13.06
C VAL A 4 -19.97 2.17 -14.40
N TYR A 5 -19.16 2.30 -15.45
CA TYR A 5 -19.48 1.73 -16.77
C TYR A 5 -18.38 0.76 -17.18
N TYR A 6 -18.76 -0.48 -17.43
CA TYR A 6 -17.87 -1.48 -17.97
C TYR A 6 -18.62 -2.33 -18.99
N LYS A 7 -17.88 -2.81 -19.99
CA LYS A 7 -18.32 -3.84 -20.92
C LYS A 7 -17.33 -4.99 -20.88
N GLY A 8 -17.80 -6.22 -20.93
CA GLY A 8 -16.93 -7.38 -20.91
C GLY A 8 -17.45 -8.51 -21.78
N SER A 9 -16.53 -9.26 -22.39
CA SER A 9 -16.82 -10.56 -22.99
C SER A 9 -16.16 -11.65 -22.16
N GLY A 10 -16.80 -12.80 -22.01
CA GLY A 10 -16.29 -13.86 -21.17
C GLY A 10 -17.23 -15.04 -21.04
N TYR A 11 -16.95 -15.86 -20.03
CA TYR A 11 -17.63 -17.09 -19.70
C TYR A 11 -18.18 -17.02 -18.28
N MET A 12 -19.31 -17.67 -18.10
CA MET A 12 -19.89 -17.99 -16.80
C MET A 12 -19.95 -19.50 -16.68
N TYR A 13 -19.41 -20.07 -15.60
CA TYR A 13 -19.44 -21.51 -15.37
C TYR A 13 -19.43 -21.85 -13.89
N LEU A 14 -19.79 -23.10 -13.58
CA LEU A 14 -19.66 -23.68 -12.25
C LEU A 14 -18.39 -24.54 -12.21
N ASP A 15 -17.58 -24.32 -11.19
CA ASP A 15 -16.34 -25.06 -10.94
C ASP A 15 -16.45 -25.80 -9.59
N PRO A 16 -16.06 -27.07 -9.49
CA PRO A 16 -16.16 -27.84 -8.25
C PRO A 16 -15.38 -27.25 -7.06
N VAL A 17 -14.30 -26.50 -7.34
CA VAL A 17 -13.44 -25.89 -6.32
C VAL A 17 -13.77 -24.41 -6.15
N LYS A 18 -13.90 -23.68 -7.26
CA LYS A 18 -14.11 -22.22 -7.25
C LYS A 18 -15.58 -21.80 -7.09
N GLY A 19 -16.52 -22.71 -7.25
CA GLY A 19 -17.96 -22.43 -7.19
C GLY A 19 -18.45 -21.67 -8.42
N PHE A 20 -19.14 -20.56 -8.22
CA PHE A 20 -19.62 -19.72 -9.32
C PHE A 20 -18.48 -18.86 -9.85
N VAL A 21 -18.20 -18.92 -11.16
CA VAL A 21 -17.09 -18.19 -11.78
C VAL A 21 -17.57 -17.34 -12.95
N LEU A 22 -17.16 -16.07 -12.96
CA LEU A 22 -17.15 -15.19 -14.13
C LEU A 22 -15.70 -15.00 -14.57
N SER A 23 -15.38 -15.28 -15.83
CA SER A 23 -14.00 -15.20 -16.32
C SER A 23 -13.92 -14.73 -17.76
N THR A 24 -12.87 -13.97 -18.12
CA THR A 24 -12.59 -13.69 -19.54
C THR A 24 -12.08 -14.94 -20.26
N ASN A 25 -11.48 -15.88 -19.54
CA ASN A 25 -10.99 -17.14 -20.10
C ASN A 25 -12.03 -18.26 -19.96
N ALA A 26 -11.99 -19.22 -20.88
CA ALA A 26 -12.74 -20.46 -20.70
C ALA A 26 -12.15 -21.26 -19.54
N GLN A 27 -12.92 -22.19 -18.96
CA GLN A 27 -12.44 -23.02 -17.87
C GLN A 27 -11.15 -23.76 -18.26
N GLY A 28 -10.11 -23.64 -17.44
CA GLY A 28 -8.82 -24.29 -17.66
C GLY A 28 -7.95 -23.69 -18.78
N THR A 29 -8.34 -22.57 -19.39
CA THR A 29 -7.55 -21.91 -20.44
C THR A 29 -6.98 -20.56 -19.98
N THR A 30 -5.97 -20.06 -20.69
CA THR A 30 -5.31 -18.77 -20.45
C THR A 30 -5.14 -18.01 -21.75
N GLY A 31 -5.08 -16.68 -21.70
CA GLY A 31 -4.70 -15.87 -22.87
C GLY A 31 -5.81 -15.65 -23.90
N SER A 32 -7.09 -15.78 -23.52
CA SER A 32 -8.23 -15.43 -24.39
C SER A 32 -8.19 -13.97 -24.84
N THR A 33 -8.70 -13.67 -26.04
CA THR A 33 -8.89 -12.29 -26.53
C THR A 33 -10.02 -11.55 -25.83
N ASN A 34 -10.86 -12.27 -25.08
CA ASN A 34 -11.87 -11.69 -24.21
C ASN A 34 -11.24 -10.75 -23.17
N GLN A 35 -11.95 -9.68 -22.86
CA GLN A 35 -11.48 -8.64 -21.96
C GLN A 35 -12.65 -7.94 -21.27
N ILE A 36 -12.35 -7.30 -20.15
CA ILE A 36 -13.20 -6.29 -19.53
C ILE A 36 -12.64 -4.93 -19.93
N THR A 37 -13.47 -4.05 -20.48
CA THR A 37 -13.08 -2.69 -20.82
C THR A 37 -13.76 -1.70 -19.88
N LEU A 38 -12.92 -0.94 -19.17
CA LEU A 38 -13.28 0.20 -18.33
C LEU A 38 -13.22 1.47 -19.20
N ASP A 39 -14.24 1.65 -20.04
CA ASP A 39 -14.37 2.84 -20.88
C ASP A 39 -14.52 4.09 -20.01
N ARG A 40 -13.91 5.21 -20.43
CA ARG A 40 -14.14 6.49 -19.74
C ARG A 40 -15.62 6.87 -19.85
N VAL A 41 -16.20 7.35 -18.75
CA VAL A 41 -17.61 7.72 -18.64
C VAL A 41 -17.80 9.23 -18.68
N ALA A 42 -18.95 9.70 -19.14
CA ALA A 42 -19.30 11.11 -19.08
C ALA A 42 -19.24 11.63 -17.64
N ASP A 43 -18.68 12.82 -17.43
CA ASP A 43 -18.69 13.45 -16.12
C ASP A 43 -20.01 14.20 -15.94
N LEU A 44 -20.91 13.65 -15.11
CA LEU A 44 -22.23 14.24 -14.82
C LEU A 44 -22.15 15.66 -14.26
N ASP A 45 -21.04 16.00 -13.59
CA ASP A 45 -20.85 17.31 -12.98
C ASP A 45 -20.21 18.31 -13.96
N ASN A 46 -19.62 17.84 -15.07
CA ASN A 46 -18.89 18.66 -16.05
C ASN A 46 -19.19 18.20 -17.49
N ALA A 47 -20.23 18.79 -18.11
CA ALA A 47 -20.71 18.40 -19.43
C ALA A 47 -19.59 18.39 -20.50
N GLY A 48 -19.55 17.33 -21.32
CA GLY A 48 -18.54 17.16 -22.39
C GLY A 48 -17.16 16.68 -21.89
N LYS A 49 -16.98 16.47 -20.59
CA LYS A 49 -15.77 15.87 -20.01
C LYS A 49 -16.02 14.42 -19.61
N THR A 50 -14.94 13.69 -19.32
CA THR A 50 -15.02 12.27 -18.92
C THR A 50 -14.19 11.94 -17.68
N LYS A 51 -14.62 10.93 -16.93
CA LYS A 51 -13.91 10.31 -15.81
C LYS A 51 -13.51 8.87 -16.15
N PRO A 52 -12.59 8.24 -15.39
CA PRO A 52 -12.27 6.82 -15.56
C PRO A 52 -13.52 5.93 -15.43
N GLY A 53 -13.53 4.80 -16.15
CA GLY A 53 -14.67 3.87 -16.15
C GLY A 53 -14.96 3.24 -14.80
N PHE A 54 -13.91 3.05 -14.00
CA PHE A 54 -14.00 2.78 -12.57
C PHE A 54 -13.44 3.97 -11.80
N ASN A 55 -14.24 4.60 -10.95
CA ASN A 55 -13.83 5.76 -10.18
C ASN A 55 -14.45 5.77 -8.78
N VAL A 56 -13.60 5.86 -7.75
CA VAL A 56 -13.97 6.02 -6.36
C VAL A 56 -13.46 7.37 -5.88
N ASP A 57 -14.39 8.30 -5.70
CA ASP A 57 -14.15 9.62 -5.10
C ASP A 57 -14.62 9.60 -3.64
N LEU A 58 -13.67 9.68 -2.70
CA LEU A 58 -13.94 9.88 -1.28
C LEU A 58 -13.80 11.37 -0.94
N ARG A 59 -14.87 11.94 -0.39
CA ARG A 59 -14.99 13.35 -0.02
C ARG A 59 -15.58 13.50 1.37
N TYR A 60 -15.26 14.60 2.02
CA TYR A 60 -15.72 14.97 3.34
C TYR A 60 -16.57 16.24 3.27
N LYS A 61 -17.74 16.24 3.89
CA LYS A 61 -18.61 17.41 4.00
C LYS A 61 -18.96 17.66 5.46
N ALA A 62 -18.54 18.80 5.99
CA ALA A 62 -18.78 19.16 7.38
C ALA A 62 -20.22 19.66 7.60
N ASN A 63 -20.70 19.59 8.84
CA ASN A 63 -21.96 20.22 9.30
C ASN A 63 -23.24 19.80 8.56
N VAL A 64 -23.27 18.59 8.01
CA VAL A 64 -24.43 18.02 7.28
C VAL A 64 -25.58 17.56 8.18
N GLY A 65 -25.35 17.45 9.49
CA GLY A 65 -26.39 17.04 10.45
C GLY A 65 -26.99 15.67 10.12
N ALA A 66 -28.27 15.48 10.44
CA ALA A 66 -29.02 14.26 10.13
C ALA A 66 -29.71 14.31 8.74
N ASP A 67 -29.56 15.40 8.00
CA ASP A 67 -30.23 15.58 6.70
C ASP A 67 -29.40 14.93 5.57
N SER A 68 -29.83 13.76 5.12
CA SER A 68 -29.21 13.05 4.01
C SER A 68 -29.23 13.85 2.69
N ALA A 69 -30.17 14.78 2.50
CA ALA A 69 -30.20 15.62 1.30
C ALA A 69 -29.07 16.67 1.30
N ALA A 70 -28.60 17.09 2.48
CA ALA A 70 -27.46 18.00 2.61
C ALA A 70 -26.12 17.37 2.19
N TYR A 71 -26.05 16.04 2.04
CA TYR A 71 -24.88 15.30 1.54
C TYR A 71 -24.67 15.37 0.03
N ALA A 72 -25.51 16.10 -0.72
CA ALA A 72 -25.26 16.33 -2.14
C ALA A 72 -23.84 16.89 -2.34
N ALA A 73 -23.05 16.20 -3.17
CA ALA A 73 -21.66 16.51 -3.45
C ALA A 73 -21.49 16.81 -4.94
N GLN A 74 -21.91 18.00 -5.36
CA GLN A 74 -21.56 18.56 -6.66
C GLN A 74 -20.10 19.05 -6.65
N ASN A 75 -19.45 19.12 -7.81
CA ASN A 75 -18.04 19.52 -7.90
C ASN A 75 -17.79 21.01 -7.58
N ASP A 76 -18.80 21.86 -7.67
CA ASP A 76 -18.74 23.29 -7.38
C ASP A 76 -18.94 23.63 -5.90
N ASP A 77 -19.37 22.68 -5.08
CA ASP A 77 -19.59 22.87 -3.64
C ASP A 77 -18.26 22.99 -2.87
N SER A 78 -17.93 24.24 -2.51
CA SER A 78 -16.71 24.58 -1.75
C SER A 78 -16.66 24.01 -0.32
N THR A 79 -17.80 23.52 0.21
CA THR A 79 -17.90 22.89 1.53
C THR A 79 -17.51 21.40 1.50
N VAL A 80 -17.46 20.81 0.31
CA VAL A 80 -16.98 19.45 0.09
C VAL A 80 -15.46 19.47 -0.08
N LYS A 81 -14.76 18.76 0.80
CA LYS A 81 -13.29 18.64 0.81
C LYS A 81 -12.89 17.26 0.32
N PRO A 82 -11.84 17.12 -0.52
CA PRO A 82 -11.42 15.81 -0.97
C PRO A 82 -10.57 15.07 0.04
N ILE A 83 -10.67 13.74 -0.01
CA ILE A 83 -9.80 12.85 0.73
C ILE A 83 -8.96 12.03 -0.25
N LEU A 84 -9.62 11.35 -1.19
CA LEU A 84 -8.96 10.39 -2.07
C LEU A 84 -9.77 10.17 -3.35
N ARG A 85 -9.06 10.03 -4.47
CA ARG A 85 -9.54 9.51 -5.75
C ARG A 85 -8.76 8.26 -6.09
N LEU A 86 -9.49 7.22 -6.48
CA LEU A 86 -8.96 6.02 -7.13
C LEU A 86 -9.67 5.84 -8.46
N GLY A 87 -8.92 5.83 -9.56
CA GLY A 87 -9.47 5.65 -10.90
C GLY A 87 -8.82 4.50 -11.65
N ALA A 88 -9.57 3.85 -12.54
CA ALA A 88 -9.02 2.91 -13.51
C ALA A 88 -9.77 3.01 -14.84
N SER A 89 -9.03 2.96 -15.95
CA SER A 89 -9.58 2.88 -17.31
C SER A 89 -8.74 1.99 -18.22
N GLY A 90 -9.29 1.59 -19.37
CA GLY A 90 -8.62 0.73 -20.33
C GLY A 90 -9.10 -0.73 -20.25
N ALA A 91 -8.34 -1.64 -20.85
CA ALA A 91 -8.72 -3.06 -20.92
C ALA A 91 -8.04 -3.89 -19.83
N LEU A 92 -8.75 -4.89 -19.33
CA LEU A 92 -8.29 -5.90 -18.39
C LEU A 92 -8.45 -7.28 -19.04
N ARG A 93 -7.41 -8.11 -18.95
CA ARG A 93 -7.41 -9.50 -19.46
C ARG A 93 -7.21 -10.48 -18.30
N ASP A 94 -7.39 -11.76 -18.58
CA ASP A 94 -7.30 -12.85 -17.58
C ASP A 94 -8.08 -12.56 -16.29
N ALA A 95 -9.17 -11.81 -16.44
CA ALA A 95 -9.98 -11.37 -15.32
C ALA A 95 -10.89 -12.51 -14.88
N GLU A 96 -10.94 -12.76 -13.57
CA GLU A 96 -11.75 -13.81 -12.98
C GLU A 96 -12.30 -13.33 -11.64
N ILE A 97 -13.58 -13.58 -11.41
CA ILE A 97 -14.23 -13.47 -10.11
C ILE A 97 -14.84 -14.84 -9.81
N SER A 98 -14.57 -15.37 -8.64
CA SER A 98 -15.17 -16.61 -8.17
C SER A 98 -15.76 -16.44 -6.78
N VAL A 99 -16.89 -17.12 -6.54
CA VAL A 99 -17.62 -17.08 -5.26
C VAL A 99 -18.04 -18.49 -4.86
N ASN A 100 -17.72 -18.87 -3.62
CA ASN A 100 -18.14 -20.14 -3.04
C ASN A 100 -18.27 -20.04 -1.51
N ALA A 101 -18.54 -21.19 -0.87
CA ALA A 101 -18.60 -21.33 0.58
C ALA A 101 -17.40 -22.12 1.13
N ALA A 102 -16.18 -21.87 0.62
CA ALA A 102 -14.96 -22.48 1.12
C ALA A 102 -14.70 -22.03 2.56
N ARG A 103 -14.32 -22.99 3.41
CA ARG A 103 -14.16 -22.80 4.87
C ARG A 103 -12.81 -23.38 5.34
N PRO A 104 -11.67 -22.85 4.86
CA PRO A 104 -10.39 -23.25 5.41
C PRO A 104 -10.23 -22.74 6.84
N THR A 105 -9.41 -23.44 7.61
CA THR A 105 -9.01 -23.01 8.96
C THR A 105 -8.10 -21.79 8.87
N LEU A 106 -8.62 -20.61 9.19
CA LEU A 106 -7.88 -19.34 9.16
C LEU A 106 -7.36 -18.89 10.53
N GLY A 107 -7.64 -19.68 11.56
CA GLY A 107 -7.32 -19.38 12.96
C GLY A 107 -8.60 -19.20 13.80
N GLY A 108 -8.47 -19.40 15.11
CA GLY A 108 -9.55 -19.29 16.08
C GLY A 108 -9.97 -17.85 16.37
N ALA A 109 -11.19 -17.72 16.88
CA ALA A 109 -11.76 -16.47 17.39
C ALA A 109 -12.07 -16.65 18.89
N GLN A 110 -11.69 -15.70 19.74
CA GLN A 110 -11.89 -15.79 21.20
C GLN A 110 -12.67 -14.62 21.78
N ILE A 111 -13.53 -14.91 22.76
CA ILE A 111 -14.19 -13.95 23.65
C ILE A 111 -13.61 -14.16 25.06
N GLY A 112 -12.86 -13.20 25.58
CA GLY A 112 -12.17 -13.36 26.86
C GLY A 112 -11.23 -14.58 26.84
N ALA A 113 -11.35 -15.46 27.84
CA ALA A 113 -10.61 -16.72 27.90
C ALA A 113 -11.32 -17.90 27.20
N ALA A 114 -12.52 -17.70 26.65
CA ALA A 114 -13.30 -18.74 25.99
C ALA A 114 -13.14 -18.69 24.46
N THR A 115 -13.04 -19.86 23.83
CA THR A 115 -13.08 -19.99 22.37
C THR A 115 -14.48 -19.64 21.87
N ALA A 116 -14.59 -18.55 21.10
CA ALA A 116 -15.86 -18.09 20.53
C ALA A 116 -16.20 -18.80 19.21
N SER A 117 -15.17 -19.19 18.45
CA SER A 117 -15.26 -20.06 17.27
C SER A 117 -13.91 -20.74 17.06
N SER A 118 -13.93 -21.97 16.56
CA SER A 118 -12.71 -22.66 16.12
C SER A 118 -12.12 -22.06 14.85
N ASP A 119 -12.89 -21.24 14.11
CA ASP A 119 -12.47 -20.67 12.83
C ASP A 119 -13.16 -19.35 12.50
N MET A 120 -12.41 -18.42 11.90
CA MET A 120 -12.88 -17.12 11.44
C MET A 120 -13.85 -17.20 10.25
N THR A 121 -13.68 -18.20 9.39
CA THR A 121 -14.55 -18.38 8.20
C THR A 121 -15.99 -18.69 8.58
N GLY A 122 -16.21 -19.36 9.72
CA GLY A 122 -17.53 -19.68 10.28
C GLY A 122 -18.43 -20.47 9.33
N SER A 123 -19.69 -20.74 9.72
CA SER A 123 -20.67 -21.45 8.89
C SER A 123 -21.45 -20.59 7.92
N THR A 124 -21.35 -19.27 8.07
CA THR A 124 -22.07 -18.26 7.29
C THR A 124 -21.13 -17.44 6.39
N GLY A 125 -19.85 -17.82 6.33
CA GLY A 125 -18.86 -17.10 5.55
C GLY A 125 -19.04 -17.25 4.05
N VAL A 126 -18.68 -16.20 3.32
CA VAL A 126 -18.57 -16.19 1.86
C VAL A 126 -17.10 -16.08 1.50
N HIS A 127 -16.65 -16.92 0.58
CA HIS A 127 -15.33 -16.84 -0.01
C HIS A 127 -15.44 -16.23 -1.41
N VAL A 128 -14.60 -15.23 -1.67
CA VAL A 128 -14.49 -14.53 -2.95
C VAL A 128 -13.03 -14.52 -3.36
N ALA A 129 -12.73 -14.86 -4.61
CA ALA A 129 -11.40 -14.65 -5.18
C ALA A 129 -11.53 -13.85 -6.48
N MET A 130 -10.64 -12.87 -6.66
CA MET A 130 -10.68 -11.94 -7.79
C MET A 130 -9.28 -11.70 -8.34
N LYS A 131 -9.13 -11.64 -9.67
CA LYS A 131 -7.87 -11.27 -10.33
C LYS A 131 -8.12 -10.60 -11.67
N ALA A 132 -7.12 -9.86 -12.13
CA ALA A 132 -7.08 -9.29 -13.48
C ALA A 132 -5.64 -8.93 -13.87
N SER A 133 -5.38 -8.95 -15.18
CA SER A 133 -4.15 -8.50 -15.80
C SER A 133 -4.37 -7.18 -16.53
N PHE A 134 -3.40 -6.28 -16.43
CA PHE A 134 -3.39 -4.96 -17.05
C PHE A 134 -2.81 -5.04 -18.46
N THR A 135 -3.50 -4.45 -19.43
CA THR A 135 -2.95 -4.36 -20.79
C THR A 135 -1.86 -3.28 -20.87
N PRO A 136 -0.72 -3.55 -21.52
CA PRO A 136 0.34 -2.57 -21.71
C PRO A 136 -0.03 -1.57 -22.81
N ASP A 137 0.75 -0.50 -22.92
CA ASP A 137 0.67 0.39 -24.06
C ASP A 137 1.15 -0.30 -25.33
N VAL A 138 0.39 -0.14 -26.42
CA VAL A 138 0.84 -0.53 -27.75
C VAL A 138 1.58 0.65 -28.35
N LYS A 139 2.82 0.43 -28.78
CA LYS A 139 3.68 1.45 -29.37
C LYS A 139 3.97 1.11 -30.84
N ASP A 140 4.09 2.12 -31.70
CA ASP A 140 4.59 1.96 -33.06
C ASP A 140 6.11 1.70 -33.09
N SER A 141 6.69 1.53 -34.29
CA SER A 141 8.13 1.34 -34.47
C SER A 141 8.98 2.52 -33.99
N ASN A 142 8.40 3.72 -33.88
CA ASN A 142 9.04 4.92 -33.35
C ASN A 142 8.87 5.04 -31.83
N GLY A 143 8.12 4.12 -31.20
CA GLY A 143 7.84 4.13 -29.78
C GLY A 143 6.71 5.04 -29.32
N GLN A 144 5.92 5.60 -30.25
CA GLN A 144 4.74 6.39 -29.91
C GLN A 144 3.58 5.48 -29.55
N VAL A 145 2.85 5.81 -28.49
CA VAL A 145 1.68 5.05 -28.06
C VAL A 145 0.56 5.20 -29.09
N THR A 146 0.18 4.10 -29.74
CA THR A 146 -0.94 4.04 -30.70
C THR A 146 -2.24 3.61 -30.03
N THR A 147 -2.14 2.75 -29.01
CA THR A 147 -3.26 2.33 -28.18
C THR A 147 -2.84 2.39 -26.71
N GLN A 148 -3.59 3.14 -25.90
CA GLN A 148 -3.37 3.20 -24.46
C GLN A 148 -3.78 1.88 -23.80
N GLY A 149 -2.88 1.33 -22.99
CA GLY A 149 -3.18 0.22 -22.09
C GLY A 149 -4.01 0.65 -20.89
N THR A 150 -4.05 -0.20 -19.86
CA THR A 150 -4.70 0.16 -18.59
C THR A 150 -4.05 1.41 -17.99
N ARG A 151 -4.87 2.27 -17.41
CA ARG A 151 -4.47 3.44 -16.61
C ARG A 151 -5.01 3.30 -15.20
N LEU A 152 -4.20 3.69 -14.23
CA LEU A 152 -4.60 3.79 -12.82
C LEU A 152 -4.41 5.23 -12.37
N GLU A 153 -5.37 5.79 -11.63
CA GLU A 153 -5.31 7.16 -11.15
C GLU A 153 -5.36 7.19 -9.62
N LEU A 154 -4.52 8.04 -9.02
CA LEU A 154 -4.47 8.28 -7.57
C LEU A 154 -4.33 9.78 -7.29
N GLY A 155 -5.15 10.33 -6.41
CA GLY A 155 -4.94 11.71 -5.94
C GLY A 155 -6.15 12.32 -5.27
N GLY A 156 -6.34 13.62 -5.47
CA GLY A 156 -7.50 14.37 -4.97
C GLY A 156 -8.70 14.33 -5.91
N THR A 157 -9.81 14.91 -5.46
CA THR A 157 -11.08 14.98 -6.19
C THR A 157 -11.75 16.34 -5.94
N GLY A 158 -12.75 16.73 -6.73
CA GLY A 158 -13.47 18.00 -6.54
C GLY A 158 -12.72 19.24 -7.06
N LYS A 159 -13.21 20.43 -6.70
CA LYS A 159 -12.79 21.70 -7.31
C LYS A 159 -11.28 21.96 -7.19
N ASN A 160 -10.66 22.31 -8.31
CA ASN A 160 -9.23 22.68 -8.40
C ASN A 160 -8.29 21.58 -7.89
N SER A 161 -8.70 20.31 -8.00
CA SER A 161 -7.90 19.18 -7.57
C SER A 161 -7.07 18.59 -8.70
N TYR A 162 -6.05 17.84 -8.30
CA TYR A 162 -5.10 17.13 -9.13
C TYR A 162 -5.01 15.67 -8.71
N ALA A 163 -4.66 14.80 -9.66
CA ALA A 163 -4.33 13.40 -9.46
C ALA A 163 -3.11 13.03 -10.31
N ILE A 164 -2.58 11.83 -10.11
CA ILE A 164 -1.53 11.24 -10.92
C ILE A 164 -2.13 10.06 -11.67
N GLU A 165 -1.99 10.04 -12.99
CA GLU A 165 -2.34 8.91 -13.84
C GLU A 165 -1.07 8.09 -14.13
N PHE A 166 -1.10 6.80 -13.79
CA PHE A 166 -0.07 5.81 -14.06
C PHE A 166 -0.44 4.98 -15.29
N GLY A 167 0.54 4.76 -16.17
CA GLY A 167 0.40 3.99 -17.40
C GLY A 167 1.61 3.12 -17.69
N ASN A 168 1.53 2.42 -18.83
CA ASN A 168 2.53 1.44 -19.26
C ASN A 168 2.92 0.49 -18.12
N LEU A 169 1.92 -0.17 -17.54
CA LEU A 169 2.09 -1.08 -16.41
C LEU A 169 2.79 -2.36 -16.86
N THR A 170 3.89 -2.70 -16.20
CA THR A 170 4.73 -3.87 -16.53
C THR A 170 5.01 -4.71 -15.28
N PRO A 171 5.32 -6.01 -15.42
CA PRO A 171 5.88 -6.80 -14.32
C PRO A 171 7.23 -6.24 -13.85
N LEU A 172 7.70 -6.74 -12.70
CA LEU A 172 9.02 -6.39 -12.15
C LEU A 172 10.16 -6.71 -13.11
N GLN A 173 10.14 -7.92 -13.70
CA GLN A 173 11.18 -8.42 -14.59
C GLN A 173 10.95 -7.97 -16.04
N ILE A 174 11.91 -7.26 -16.62
CA ILE A 174 11.92 -6.90 -18.05
C ILE A 174 12.22 -8.12 -18.92
N ARG A 175 13.10 -9.00 -18.43
CA ARG A 175 13.45 -10.28 -19.05
C ARG A 175 13.49 -11.35 -17.97
N GLN A 176 13.04 -12.55 -18.32
CA GLN A 176 13.05 -13.70 -17.41
C GLN A 176 14.28 -14.57 -17.66
N GLY A 177 14.77 -15.24 -16.63
CA GLY A 177 15.84 -16.23 -16.74
C GLY A 177 17.22 -15.69 -17.14
N ILE A 178 17.49 -14.40 -16.98
CA ILE A 178 18.83 -13.82 -17.18
C ILE A 178 19.75 -14.29 -16.04
N ALA A 179 20.65 -15.20 -16.38
CA ALA A 179 21.68 -15.75 -15.52
C ALA A 179 22.94 -16.09 -16.35
N ALA A 180 24.06 -16.41 -15.70
CA ALA A 180 25.27 -16.81 -16.42
C ALA A 180 24.97 -18.01 -17.36
N GLY A 181 25.29 -17.87 -18.64
CA GLY A 181 25.04 -18.89 -19.67
C GLY A 181 23.67 -18.84 -20.35
N SER A 182 22.77 -17.90 -20.00
CA SER A 182 21.48 -17.77 -20.67
C SER A 182 21.63 -17.33 -22.12
N SER A 183 20.93 -18.02 -23.03
CA SER A 183 20.84 -17.68 -24.47
C SER A 183 19.55 -16.96 -24.84
N ASN A 184 18.49 -17.09 -24.03
CA ASN A 184 17.23 -16.39 -24.25
C ASN A 184 17.28 -14.98 -23.65
N LEU A 185 17.27 -13.98 -24.54
CA LEU A 185 17.26 -12.56 -24.19
C LEU A 185 15.95 -11.88 -24.60
N ALA A 186 14.87 -12.65 -24.83
CA ALA A 186 13.57 -12.10 -25.20
C ALA A 186 12.97 -11.23 -24.08
N LEU A 187 12.09 -10.30 -24.46
CA LEU A 187 11.35 -9.48 -23.48
C LEU A 187 10.34 -10.37 -22.76
N ASN A 188 10.06 -10.01 -21.51
CA ASN A 188 8.99 -10.62 -20.74
C ASN A 188 7.64 -10.27 -21.37
N GLN A 189 6.89 -11.29 -21.78
CA GLN A 189 5.55 -11.15 -22.37
C GLN A 189 4.42 -11.20 -21.34
N ASN A 190 4.73 -11.40 -20.05
CA ASN A 190 3.73 -11.43 -18.99
C ASN A 190 3.12 -10.05 -18.78
N LEU A 191 1.85 -10.03 -18.40
CA LEU A 191 1.13 -8.82 -18.04
C LEU A 191 1.40 -8.46 -16.58
N ALA A 192 1.42 -7.16 -16.29
CA ALA A 192 1.26 -6.71 -14.91
C ALA A 192 -0.12 -7.14 -14.39
N GLN A 193 -0.24 -7.47 -13.12
CA GLN A 193 -1.48 -8.07 -12.62
C GLN A 193 -1.83 -7.66 -11.19
N ILE A 194 -3.11 -7.81 -10.87
CA ILE A 194 -3.64 -7.82 -9.52
C ILE A 194 -4.33 -9.17 -9.28
N ASN A 195 -4.03 -9.79 -8.16
CA ASN A 195 -4.72 -10.96 -7.64
C ASN A 195 -5.07 -10.66 -6.18
N PHE A 196 -6.35 -10.56 -5.86
CA PHE A 196 -6.80 -10.29 -4.50
C PHE A 196 -6.58 -11.49 -3.57
N GLY A 197 -6.16 -12.64 -4.10
CA GLY A 197 -6.04 -13.87 -3.33
C GLY A 197 -7.40 -14.38 -2.91
N ASP A 198 -7.46 -15.01 -1.75
CA ASP A 198 -8.70 -15.52 -1.15
C ASP A 198 -9.24 -14.53 -0.11
N LEU A 199 -10.46 -14.03 -0.34
CA LEU A 199 -11.16 -13.12 0.56
C LEU A 199 -12.27 -13.88 1.27
N TYR A 200 -12.24 -13.92 2.59
CA TYR A 200 -13.28 -14.53 3.42
C TYR A 200 -14.01 -13.47 4.21
N ILE A 201 -15.32 -13.36 3.96
CA ILE A 201 -16.20 -12.38 4.59
C ILE A 201 -17.16 -13.13 5.49
N ASN A 202 -17.28 -12.72 6.75
CA ASN A 202 -18.17 -13.38 7.70
C ASN A 202 -18.68 -12.40 8.77
N ALA A 203 -19.81 -12.73 9.40
CA ALA A 203 -20.30 -12.04 10.60
C ALA A 203 -19.95 -12.87 11.84
N VAL A 204 -19.26 -12.28 12.81
CA VAL A 204 -18.75 -12.98 13.99
C VAL A 204 -18.97 -12.18 15.27
N LYS A 205 -18.92 -12.87 16.42
CA LYS A 205 -18.79 -12.26 17.75
C LYS A 205 -17.48 -12.73 18.36
N THR A 206 -16.47 -11.89 18.35
CA THR A 206 -15.14 -12.22 18.88
C THR A 206 -14.43 -10.99 19.38
N GLN A 207 -13.58 -11.13 20.39
CA GLN A 207 -12.71 -10.07 20.89
C GLN A 207 -11.36 -10.05 20.19
N SER A 208 -10.87 -11.22 19.79
CA SER A 208 -9.57 -11.36 19.13
C SER A 208 -9.62 -12.41 18.03
N MET A 209 -8.65 -12.32 17.14
CA MET A 209 -8.53 -13.21 15.99
C MET A 209 -7.08 -13.67 15.87
N GLU A 210 -6.92 -14.94 15.54
CA GLU A 210 -5.63 -15.51 15.20
C GLU A 210 -5.18 -15.07 13.81
N PHE A 211 -3.90 -14.76 13.69
CA PHE A 211 -3.24 -14.30 12.48
C PHE A 211 -1.90 -15.05 12.37
N GLN A 212 -1.67 -15.72 11.25
CA GLN A 212 -0.43 -16.46 11.05
C GLN A 212 0.70 -15.49 10.68
N ILE A 213 1.79 -15.50 11.45
CA ILE A 213 3.01 -14.74 11.13
C ILE A 213 4.13 -15.67 10.66
N SER A 214 4.88 -15.22 9.65
CA SER A 214 6.06 -15.93 9.14
C SER A 214 7.24 -15.83 10.10
N SER A 215 8.30 -16.60 9.86
CA SER A 215 9.55 -16.49 10.61
C SER A 215 10.17 -15.10 10.52
N THR A 216 10.09 -14.46 9.35
CA THR A 216 10.63 -13.10 9.14
C THR A 216 9.88 -12.06 9.97
N ILE A 217 8.55 -12.10 9.94
CA ILE A 217 7.72 -11.21 10.76
C ILE A 217 7.92 -11.50 12.26
N ALA A 218 7.99 -12.78 12.64
CA ALA A 218 8.21 -13.16 14.03
C ALA A 218 9.56 -12.66 14.56
N ALA A 219 10.62 -12.70 13.75
CA ALA A 219 11.92 -12.13 14.08
C ALA A 219 11.82 -10.61 14.32
N LEU A 220 11.10 -9.87 13.47
CA LEU A 220 10.87 -8.43 13.67
C LEU A 220 10.10 -8.12 14.97
N LEU A 221 9.20 -9.01 15.37
CA LEU A 221 8.44 -8.88 16.61
C LEU A 221 9.20 -9.38 17.84
N GLY A 222 10.35 -10.03 17.68
CA GLY A 222 11.10 -10.68 18.76
C GLY A 222 10.37 -11.90 19.34
N ARG A 223 9.69 -12.68 18.49
CA ARG A 223 8.84 -13.82 18.89
C ARG A 223 9.08 -15.03 18.00
N GLN A 224 8.46 -16.16 18.36
CA GLN A 224 8.44 -17.37 17.54
C GLN A 224 7.39 -17.26 16.43
N ALA A 225 7.68 -17.85 15.27
CA ALA A 225 6.75 -17.94 14.15
C ALA A 225 5.51 -18.77 14.54
N GLY A 226 4.37 -18.51 13.88
CA GLY A 226 3.14 -19.24 14.14
C GLY A 226 1.94 -18.32 14.33
N ILE A 227 1.07 -18.73 15.25
CA ILE A 227 -0.17 -18.02 15.55
C ILE A 227 0.13 -16.79 16.41
N TYR A 228 -0.16 -15.62 15.85
CA TYR A 228 -0.21 -14.35 16.54
C TYR A 228 -1.68 -13.99 16.80
N ARG A 229 -2.02 -13.57 18.03
CA ARG A 229 -3.38 -13.16 18.36
C ARG A 229 -3.44 -11.63 18.42
N HIS A 230 -4.29 -11.06 17.58
CA HIS A 230 -4.56 -9.62 17.57
C HIS A 230 -5.96 -9.34 18.10
N ASN A 231 -6.11 -8.24 18.84
CA ASN A 231 -7.38 -7.85 19.43
C ASN A 231 -8.15 -6.96 18.45
N LEU A 232 -9.45 -7.20 18.31
CA LEU A 232 -10.34 -6.34 17.53
C LEU A 232 -10.79 -5.11 18.31
N TYR A 233 -10.84 -5.23 19.63
CA TYR A 233 -11.18 -4.16 20.56
C TYR A 233 -10.64 -4.43 21.96
N GLU A 234 -10.63 -3.40 22.80
CA GLU A 234 -10.15 -3.48 24.17
C GLU A 234 -11.11 -4.23 25.10
N SER A 235 -10.54 -4.97 26.07
CA SER A 235 -11.27 -5.90 26.95
C SER A 235 -12.35 -5.30 27.85
N SER A 236 -12.42 -3.97 27.97
CA SER A 236 -13.38 -3.27 28.83
C SER A 236 -14.80 -3.20 28.25
N ILE A 237 -15.04 -3.70 27.04
CA ILE A 237 -16.40 -3.76 26.46
C ILE A 237 -17.17 -4.92 27.10
N THR A 238 -18.26 -4.60 27.82
CA THR A 238 -19.06 -5.56 28.61
C THR A 238 -20.00 -6.44 27.77
N SER A 239 -20.20 -6.11 26.49
CA SER A 239 -21.00 -6.90 25.54
C SER A 239 -20.29 -7.03 24.19
N ASN A 240 -20.02 -8.26 23.75
CA ASN A 240 -19.33 -8.50 22.47
C ASN A 240 -20.14 -7.93 21.29
N PRO A 241 -19.58 -7.00 20.49
CA PRO A 241 -20.28 -6.44 19.35
C PRO A 241 -20.43 -7.47 18.22
N ASN A 242 -21.43 -7.25 17.36
CA ASN A 242 -21.50 -7.94 16.07
C ASN A 242 -20.43 -7.34 15.16
N ILE A 243 -19.53 -8.19 14.65
CA ILE A 243 -18.40 -7.79 13.82
C ILE A 243 -18.60 -8.30 12.40
N LEU A 244 -18.41 -7.43 11.42
CA LEU A 244 -18.11 -7.86 10.06
C LEU A 244 -16.61 -8.13 9.97
N SER A 245 -16.26 -9.37 9.72
CA SER A 245 -14.90 -9.86 9.58
C SER A 245 -14.55 -10.02 8.10
N LEU A 246 -13.36 -9.58 7.74
CA LEU A 246 -12.72 -9.82 6.45
C LEU A 246 -11.34 -10.43 6.70
N ALA A 247 -11.05 -11.55 6.04
CA ALA A 247 -9.72 -12.13 5.99
C ALA A 247 -9.23 -12.19 4.55
N ILE A 248 -8.00 -11.74 4.30
CA ILE A 248 -7.33 -11.79 3.00
C ILE A 248 -6.16 -12.76 3.11
N ARG A 249 -6.01 -13.68 2.16
CA ARG A 249 -4.87 -14.60 2.06
C ARG A 249 -4.23 -14.52 0.69
N GLY A 250 -2.94 -14.21 0.66
CA GLY A 250 -2.13 -14.25 -0.58
C GLY A 250 -2.44 -13.18 -1.62
N MET A 251 -2.88 -11.98 -1.21
CA MET A 251 -3.08 -10.88 -2.16
C MET A 251 -1.74 -10.47 -2.79
N GLU A 252 -1.75 -10.24 -4.10
CA GLU A 252 -0.64 -9.77 -4.89
C GLU A 252 -1.08 -8.61 -5.80
N PHE A 253 -0.28 -7.55 -5.81
CA PHE A 253 -0.33 -6.52 -6.85
C PHE A 253 1.06 -6.46 -7.46
N GLN A 254 1.24 -6.92 -8.69
CA GLN A 254 2.55 -7.04 -9.33
C GLN A 254 2.57 -6.16 -10.58
N ALA A 255 2.64 -4.86 -10.36
CA ALA A 255 2.66 -3.85 -11.41
C ALA A 255 3.65 -2.72 -11.09
N ILE A 256 4.42 -2.34 -12.10
CA ILE A 256 5.36 -1.23 -12.11
C ILE A 256 4.91 -0.26 -13.21
N ALA A 257 4.58 0.97 -12.85
CA ALA A 257 4.28 2.01 -13.82
C ALA A 257 5.59 2.56 -14.40
N ARG A 258 5.66 2.64 -15.73
CA ARG A 258 6.79 3.23 -16.47
C ARG A 258 6.54 4.68 -16.88
N SER A 259 5.27 5.08 -16.88
CA SER A 259 4.84 6.44 -17.15
C SER A 259 3.84 6.88 -16.09
N ALA A 260 3.97 8.13 -15.68
CA ALA A 260 3.11 8.79 -14.73
C ALA A 260 2.99 10.26 -15.11
N ARG A 261 1.79 10.80 -15.14
CA ARG A 261 1.54 12.22 -15.45
C ARG A 261 0.55 12.81 -14.47
N PHE A 262 0.74 14.07 -14.11
CA PHE A 262 -0.30 14.77 -13.35
C PHE A 262 -1.49 15.05 -14.27
N ILE A 263 -2.68 14.89 -13.71
CA ILE A 263 -3.95 15.18 -14.35
C ILE A 263 -4.73 16.16 -13.46
N ALA A 264 -5.48 17.04 -14.10
CA ALA A 264 -6.39 17.96 -13.42
C ALA A 264 -7.79 17.34 -13.34
N ASP A 265 -8.53 17.66 -12.30
CA ASP A 265 -9.96 17.37 -12.28
C ASP A 265 -10.70 18.20 -13.35
N ASN A 266 -11.81 17.66 -13.83
CA ASN A 266 -12.60 18.30 -14.89
C ASN A 266 -13.19 19.66 -14.48
N SER A 267 -13.29 19.93 -13.17
CA SER A 267 -13.75 21.20 -12.60
C SER A 267 -12.71 22.32 -12.61
N ASN A 268 -11.45 22.04 -12.99
CA ASN A 268 -10.39 23.05 -13.00
C ASN A 268 -10.63 24.12 -14.08
N ASP A 269 -10.57 25.40 -13.68
CA ASP A 269 -10.61 26.53 -14.60
C ASP A 269 -9.34 26.63 -15.47
N SER A 270 -9.31 27.57 -16.41
CA SER A 270 -8.18 27.76 -17.34
C SER A 270 -6.85 28.06 -16.63
N ALA A 271 -6.85 28.63 -15.43
CA ALA A 271 -5.64 28.88 -14.65
C ALA A 271 -5.12 27.61 -13.95
N ASN A 272 -5.99 26.61 -13.76
CA ASN A 272 -5.69 25.36 -13.06
C ASN A 272 -5.59 24.14 -13.99
N GLN A 273 -5.63 24.30 -15.32
CA GLN A 273 -5.42 23.23 -16.30
C GLN A 273 -3.94 22.84 -16.46
N ILE A 274 -3.71 21.64 -16.99
CA ILE A 274 -2.38 21.10 -17.32
C ILE A 274 -2.24 21.08 -18.85
N ASN A 275 -1.30 21.85 -19.37
CA ASN A 275 -1.23 22.13 -20.81
C ASN A 275 -0.30 21.21 -21.62
N ASN A 276 0.62 20.46 -20.99
CA ASN A 276 1.50 19.49 -21.66
C ASN A 276 2.23 18.62 -20.62
N GLN A 277 2.09 17.29 -20.67
CA GLN A 277 2.98 16.37 -19.95
C GLN A 277 3.15 15.07 -20.73
N THR A 278 4.28 14.94 -21.44
CA THR A 278 4.89 13.65 -21.68
C THR A 278 5.81 13.36 -20.49
N ALA A 279 5.72 12.17 -19.92
CA ALA A 279 6.48 11.84 -18.72
C ALA A 279 6.98 10.40 -18.80
N THR A 280 8.28 10.25 -18.60
CA THR A 280 9.00 8.97 -18.65
C THR A 280 9.47 8.55 -17.27
N TRP A 281 8.67 8.82 -16.24
CA TRP A 281 8.89 8.36 -14.87
C TRP A 281 7.67 7.60 -14.39
N GLY A 282 7.78 6.79 -13.36
CA GLY A 282 6.64 6.13 -12.75
C GLY A 282 6.89 5.66 -11.33
N LEU A 283 5.91 4.96 -10.76
CA LEU A 283 6.03 4.35 -9.44
C LEU A 283 5.90 2.83 -9.56
N GLY A 284 6.81 2.13 -8.90
CA GLY A 284 6.71 0.71 -8.61
C GLY A 284 6.18 0.51 -7.21
N LEU A 285 4.93 0.02 -7.10
CA LEU A 285 4.30 -0.29 -5.81
C LEU A 285 3.87 -1.76 -5.74
N PRO A 286 4.72 -2.74 -6.12
CA PRO A 286 4.31 -4.13 -6.07
C PRO A 286 4.11 -4.55 -4.61
N ILE A 287 3.14 -5.43 -4.39
CA ILE A 287 2.78 -6.03 -3.11
C ILE A 287 2.77 -7.55 -3.30
N TYR A 288 3.52 -8.27 -2.47
CA TYR A 288 3.64 -9.71 -2.52
C TYR A 288 3.13 -10.36 -1.23
N ASN A 289 2.26 -11.36 -1.41
CA ASN A 289 1.71 -12.21 -0.36
C ASN A 289 1.17 -11.42 0.84
N LEU A 290 0.31 -10.45 0.56
CA LEU A 290 -0.39 -9.71 1.59
C LEU A 290 -1.45 -10.61 2.24
N ASN A 291 -1.36 -10.71 3.55
CA ASN A 291 -2.33 -11.40 4.39
C ASN A 291 -2.90 -10.38 5.38
N ALA A 292 -4.22 -10.39 5.59
CA ALA A 292 -4.85 -9.46 6.52
C ALA A 292 -6.04 -10.09 7.22
N ASN A 293 -6.33 -9.62 8.43
CA ASN A 293 -7.56 -9.84 9.17
C ASN A 293 -8.08 -8.47 9.62
N LEU A 294 -9.32 -8.15 9.27
CA LEU A 294 -9.99 -6.91 9.62
C LEU A 294 -11.32 -7.26 10.28
N GLY A 295 -11.58 -6.69 11.45
CA GLY A 295 -12.90 -6.66 12.06
C GLY A 295 -13.41 -5.22 12.13
N ILE A 296 -14.66 -4.99 11.73
CA ILE A 296 -15.35 -3.71 11.91
C ILE A 296 -16.68 -3.88 12.64
N TYR A 297 -17.02 -2.92 13.50
CA TYR A 297 -18.25 -2.95 14.29
C TYR A 297 -18.69 -1.54 14.70
N GLY A 298 -19.95 -1.39 15.13
CA GLY A 298 -20.46 -0.13 15.66
C GLY A 298 -19.96 0.13 17.09
N THR A 299 -19.48 1.34 17.38
CA THR A 299 -19.00 1.73 18.71
C THR A 299 -19.38 3.17 19.03
N THR A 300 -19.05 3.62 20.25
CA THR A 300 -18.98 5.04 20.57
C THR A 300 -17.54 5.51 20.79
N TYR A 301 -17.29 6.80 20.56
CA TYR A 301 -15.98 7.43 20.66
C TYR A 301 -16.07 8.82 21.32
N GLY A 302 -14.93 9.46 21.55
CA GLY A 302 -14.81 10.72 22.30
C GLY A 302 -14.66 10.51 23.81
N THR A 303 -14.30 11.57 24.54
CA THR A 303 -14.01 11.54 25.99
C THR A 303 -15.17 10.99 26.81
N ASN A 304 -16.41 11.34 26.45
CA ASN A 304 -17.62 10.92 27.15
C ASN A 304 -18.29 9.68 26.51
N LYS A 305 -17.72 9.13 25.42
CA LYS A 305 -18.26 7.99 24.67
C LYS A 305 -19.73 8.17 24.24
N ASP A 306 -20.10 9.39 23.87
CA ASP A 306 -21.45 9.83 23.48
C ASP A 306 -21.64 9.95 21.97
N LYS A 307 -20.56 9.97 21.18
CA LYS A 307 -20.61 10.04 19.71
C LYS A 307 -20.55 8.65 19.08
N GLN A 308 -21.33 8.42 18.01
CA GLN A 308 -21.31 7.16 17.26
C GLN A 308 -20.13 7.10 16.30
N GLY A 309 -19.41 5.98 16.30
CA GLY A 309 -18.25 5.75 15.44
C GLY A 309 -18.12 4.30 14.98
N ILE A 310 -17.06 4.03 14.24
CA ILE A 310 -16.73 2.69 13.74
C ILE A 310 -15.55 2.16 14.54
N GLY A 311 -15.75 1.06 15.27
CA GLY A 311 -14.67 0.35 15.92
C GLY A 311 -14.01 -0.61 14.93
N PHE A 312 -12.69 -0.79 15.04
CA PHE A 312 -11.97 -1.69 14.16
C PHE A 312 -10.74 -2.32 14.83
N GLY A 313 -10.35 -3.48 14.31
CA GLY A 313 -9.02 -4.05 14.51
C GLY A 313 -8.50 -4.64 13.21
N LEU A 314 -7.22 -4.44 12.95
CA LEU A 314 -6.53 -4.82 11.73
C LEU A 314 -5.18 -5.44 12.08
N ALA A 315 -4.97 -6.68 11.68
CA ALA A 315 -3.64 -7.27 11.53
C ALA A 315 -3.35 -7.49 10.04
N LEU A 316 -2.17 -7.10 9.59
CA LEU A 316 -1.75 -7.22 8.20
C LEU A 316 -0.27 -7.55 8.11
N SER A 317 0.12 -8.37 7.15
CA SER A 317 1.52 -8.59 6.80
C SER A 317 1.74 -8.73 5.31
N THR A 318 2.92 -8.32 4.85
CA THR A 318 3.44 -8.61 3.50
C THR A 318 4.71 -9.44 3.60
N GLN A 319 5.10 -10.06 2.48
CA GLN A 319 6.42 -10.66 2.36
C GLN A 319 7.29 -9.80 1.44
N GLY A 320 8.56 -9.64 1.81
CA GLY A 320 9.49 -8.80 1.07
C GLY A 320 9.67 -9.29 -0.37
N ARG A 321 9.90 -10.59 -0.57
CA ARG A 321 10.07 -11.20 -1.89
C ARG A 321 9.75 -12.66 -1.89
N ASN A 322 9.48 -13.20 -3.09
CA ASN A 322 9.45 -14.64 -3.29
C ASN A 322 10.88 -15.20 -3.44
N THR A 323 11.01 -16.53 -3.43
CA THR A 323 12.31 -17.23 -3.38
C THR A 323 13.26 -16.88 -4.53
N ASP A 324 12.75 -16.62 -5.73
CA ASP A 324 13.57 -16.30 -6.91
C ASP A 324 13.74 -14.79 -7.17
N GLY A 325 13.09 -13.93 -6.37
CA GLY A 325 13.15 -12.47 -6.52
C GLY A 325 12.37 -11.91 -7.71
N SER A 326 11.50 -12.69 -8.35
CA SER A 326 10.63 -12.21 -9.44
C SER A 326 9.41 -11.41 -8.97
N LYS A 327 9.01 -11.58 -7.70
CA LYS A 327 7.94 -10.84 -7.04
C LYS A 327 8.44 -10.20 -5.75
N THR A 328 7.90 -9.05 -5.42
CA THR A 328 8.34 -8.28 -4.26
C THR A 328 7.22 -7.40 -3.70
N THR A 329 7.36 -7.04 -2.42
CA THR A 329 6.71 -5.86 -1.85
C THR A 329 7.72 -4.72 -1.86
N SER A 330 7.46 -3.63 -2.58
CA SER A 330 8.42 -2.53 -2.76
C SER A 330 7.73 -1.18 -2.97
N VAL A 331 8.46 -0.10 -2.70
CA VAL A 331 8.10 1.28 -3.03
C VAL A 331 9.28 1.92 -3.77
N MET A 332 9.12 2.10 -5.08
CA MET A 332 10.20 2.52 -5.97
C MET A 332 9.75 3.68 -6.86
N LEU A 333 10.60 4.69 -7.00
CA LEU A 333 10.56 5.64 -8.10
C LEU A 333 11.25 5.01 -9.31
N ILE A 334 10.64 5.11 -10.48
CA ILE A 334 11.11 4.48 -11.72
C ILE A 334 11.45 5.55 -12.75
N ASP A 335 12.60 5.41 -13.39
CA ASP A 335 12.94 6.10 -14.63
C ASP A 335 12.63 5.18 -15.82
N GLY A 336 11.57 5.52 -16.54
CA GLY A 336 11.10 4.86 -17.75
C GLY A 336 11.58 5.53 -19.04
N ALA A 337 12.58 6.41 -19.00
CA ALA A 337 13.12 7.05 -20.20
C ALA A 337 13.75 6.01 -21.14
N LYS A 338 13.69 6.27 -22.45
CA LYS A 338 14.37 5.43 -23.44
C LYS A 338 15.85 5.74 -23.47
N ASN A 339 16.67 4.70 -23.56
CA ASN A 339 18.06 4.85 -23.97
C ASN A 339 18.10 5.18 -25.47
N ALA A 340 18.72 6.30 -25.83
CA ALA A 340 18.79 6.78 -27.22
C ALA A 340 19.49 5.79 -28.17
N ASN A 341 20.38 4.94 -27.67
CA ASN A 341 21.20 4.03 -28.46
C ASN A 341 20.59 2.63 -28.58
N SER A 342 19.92 2.11 -27.54
CA SER A 342 19.29 0.78 -27.58
C SER A 342 17.79 0.82 -27.91
N GLY A 343 17.13 1.97 -27.73
CA GLY A 343 15.68 2.11 -27.90
C GLY A 343 14.82 1.50 -26.78
N GLU A 344 15.44 0.74 -25.85
CA GLU A 344 14.81 0.15 -24.66
C GLU A 344 14.73 1.18 -23.51
N GLU A 345 13.74 1.04 -22.62
CA GLU A 345 13.70 1.85 -21.39
C GLU A 345 14.93 1.57 -20.48
N VAL A 346 15.49 2.63 -19.87
CA VAL A 346 16.65 2.51 -18.94
C VAL A 346 16.28 1.76 -17.67
N ASN A 347 15.05 1.94 -17.18
CA ASN A 347 14.49 1.23 -16.03
C ASN A 347 15.34 1.38 -14.75
N TYR A 348 15.93 2.56 -14.53
CA TYR A 348 16.51 2.87 -13.23
C TYR A 348 15.42 2.93 -12.17
N TYR A 349 15.77 2.57 -10.95
CA TYR A 349 14.89 2.71 -9.81
C TYR A 349 15.63 3.20 -8.57
N ALA A 350 14.88 3.86 -7.70
CA ALA A 350 15.32 4.28 -6.39
C ALA A 350 14.20 4.07 -5.37
N GLY A 351 14.48 3.42 -4.24
CA GLY A 351 13.49 3.32 -3.17
C GLY A 351 13.72 2.16 -2.22
N LEU A 352 12.66 1.80 -1.50
CA LEU A 352 12.64 0.68 -0.59
C LEU A 352 12.17 -0.56 -1.34
N ARG A 353 12.94 -1.64 -1.29
CA ARG A 353 12.54 -2.93 -1.84
C ARG A 353 12.55 -4.01 -0.78
N ASN A 354 11.93 -5.14 -1.12
CA ASN A 354 11.89 -6.33 -0.28
C ASN A 354 11.34 -6.05 1.12
N ILE A 355 10.18 -5.36 1.16
CA ILE A 355 9.54 -4.90 2.38
C ILE A 355 8.75 -6.03 3.04
N ASP A 356 9.30 -6.59 4.11
CA ASP A 356 8.53 -7.39 5.07
C ASP A 356 7.84 -6.43 6.03
N LEU A 357 6.53 -6.24 5.88
CA LEU A 357 5.72 -5.36 6.72
C LEU A 357 4.83 -6.19 7.63
N PHE A 358 4.65 -5.73 8.87
CA PHE A 358 3.61 -6.14 9.78
C PHE A 358 2.95 -4.92 10.42
N LEU A 359 1.63 -4.90 10.42
CA LEU A 359 0.81 -3.90 11.08
C LEU A 359 -0.19 -4.61 11.98
N ASP A 360 -0.29 -4.20 13.24
CA ASP A 360 -1.35 -4.60 14.15
C ASP A 360 -1.87 -3.37 14.88
N THR A 361 -3.12 -3.02 14.63
CA THR A 361 -3.76 -1.83 15.18
C THR A 361 -5.21 -2.10 15.52
N ASN A 362 -5.70 -1.45 16.56
CA ASN A 362 -7.13 -1.42 16.87
C ASN A 362 -7.50 -0.08 17.50
N GLY A 363 -8.79 0.25 17.41
CA GLY A 363 -9.27 1.55 17.84
C GLY A 363 -10.64 1.91 17.29
N SER A 364 -10.86 3.21 17.15
CA SER A 364 -12.10 3.75 16.62
C SER A 364 -11.86 4.85 15.57
N ILE A 365 -12.78 4.91 14.61
CA ILE A 365 -12.91 5.95 13.61
C ILE A 365 -14.09 6.83 14.00
N GLY A 366 -13.82 8.12 14.16
CA GLY A 366 -14.79 9.16 14.45
C GLY A 366 -14.92 10.15 13.29
N PHE A 367 -16.06 10.82 13.21
CA PHE A 367 -16.32 11.87 12.23
C PHE A 367 -16.51 13.20 12.95
N GLU A 368 -15.52 14.08 12.83
CA GLU A 368 -15.43 15.35 13.54
C GLU A 368 -15.55 16.53 12.58
N GLN A 369 -15.96 17.70 13.06
CA GLN A 369 -16.22 18.87 12.19
C GLN A 369 -15.11 19.16 11.17
N ASN A 370 -13.85 18.97 11.56
CA ASN A 370 -12.69 19.28 10.73
C ASN A 370 -12.10 18.07 9.99
N GLY A 371 -12.61 16.86 10.18
CA GLY A 371 -12.09 15.67 9.51
C GLY A 371 -12.43 14.35 10.18
N ILE A 372 -11.64 13.32 9.86
CA ILE A 372 -11.83 11.96 10.38
C ILE A 372 -10.86 11.75 11.53
N ALA A 373 -11.37 11.43 12.72
CA ALA A 373 -10.57 11.09 13.88
C ALA A 373 -10.25 9.59 13.91
N LEU A 374 -9.01 9.24 14.26
CA LEU A 374 -8.54 7.88 14.47
C LEU A 374 -7.95 7.79 15.88
N ASP A 375 -8.64 7.10 16.77
CA ASP A 375 -8.16 6.84 18.14
C ASP A 375 -7.70 5.39 18.23
N LEU A 376 -6.39 5.19 18.21
CA LEU A 376 -5.71 3.89 18.19
C LEU A 376 -5.26 3.52 19.59
N THR A 377 -5.98 2.58 20.21
CA THR A 377 -5.62 1.98 21.51
C THR A 377 -4.41 1.07 21.41
N LYS A 378 -4.12 0.58 20.21
CA LYS A 378 -2.91 -0.17 19.88
C LYS A 378 -2.42 0.23 18.50
N LEU A 379 -1.12 0.46 18.36
CA LEU A 379 -0.44 0.69 17.09
C LEU A 379 0.91 -0.03 17.11
N ILE A 380 1.02 -1.14 16.39
CA ILE A 380 2.29 -1.83 16.12
C ILE A 380 2.57 -1.77 14.62
N ILE A 381 3.75 -1.26 14.26
CA ILE A 381 4.28 -1.31 12.90
C ILE A 381 5.67 -1.94 12.98
N ALA A 382 5.88 -3.05 12.30
CA ALA A 382 7.20 -3.68 12.14
C ALA A 382 7.54 -3.78 10.66
N LEU A 383 8.76 -3.41 10.29
CA LEU A 383 9.23 -3.39 8.92
C LEU A 383 10.68 -3.84 8.83
N ASN A 384 10.98 -4.66 7.83
CA ASN A 384 12.33 -4.83 7.29
C ASN A 384 12.32 -4.45 5.82
N ALA A 385 13.29 -3.68 5.36
CA ALA A 385 13.40 -3.32 3.95
C ALA A 385 14.84 -3.03 3.54
N GLU A 386 15.10 -2.99 2.25
CA GLU A 386 16.38 -2.60 1.66
C GLU A 386 16.23 -1.26 0.95
N LEU A 387 17.04 -0.25 1.29
CA LEU A 387 17.16 0.95 0.46
C LEU A 387 18.11 0.64 -0.69
N ALA A 388 17.62 0.75 -1.92
CA ALA A 388 18.36 0.34 -3.12
C ALA A 388 18.25 1.37 -4.26
N LEU A 389 19.31 1.43 -5.06
CA LEU A 389 19.43 2.24 -6.27
C LEU A 389 20.03 1.36 -7.38
N GLY A 390 19.31 1.13 -8.47
CA GLY A 390 19.78 0.22 -9.51
C GLY A 390 18.96 0.26 -10.79
N GLN A 391 19.15 -0.75 -11.65
CA GLN A 391 18.28 -1.03 -12.79
C GLN A 391 17.42 -2.26 -12.47
N LEU A 392 16.19 -2.30 -12.99
CA LEU A 392 15.30 -3.43 -12.71
C LEU A 392 15.79 -4.77 -13.28
N PRO A 393 15.32 -5.90 -12.75
CA PRO A 393 15.75 -7.22 -13.20
C PRO A 393 15.50 -7.45 -14.70
N GLY A 394 16.51 -7.96 -15.40
CA GLY A 394 16.47 -8.21 -16.83
C GLY A 394 16.63 -6.98 -17.72
N SER A 395 16.77 -5.77 -17.15
CA SER A 395 17.07 -4.57 -17.93
C SER A 395 18.46 -4.65 -18.56
N ARG A 396 18.61 -4.08 -19.75
CA ARG A 396 19.91 -3.88 -20.38
C ARG A 396 20.69 -2.81 -19.62
N TYR A 397 21.96 -3.07 -19.30
CA TYR A 397 22.81 -2.07 -18.65
C TYR A 397 22.96 -0.83 -19.53
N ASN A 398 22.79 0.34 -18.94
CA ASN A 398 22.91 1.61 -19.65
C ASN A 398 24.39 2.05 -19.76
N ILE A 399 25.18 1.24 -20.47
CA ILE A 399 26.59 1.51 -20.78
C ILE A 399 26.85 1.28 -22.27
N ALA A 400 27.78 2.04 -22.86
CA ALA A 400 28.01 2.04 -24.31
C ALA A 400 28.28 0.64 -24.90
N ALA A 401 29.05 -0.19 -24.19
CA ALA A 401 29.38 -1.56 -24.58
C ALA A 401 28.15 -2.49 -24.67
N CYS A 402 27.04 -2.12 -24.03
CA CYS A 402 25.85 -2.95 -23.92
C CYS A 402 24.68 -2.50 -24.78
N ASN A 403 24.78 -1.36 -25.47
CA ASN A 403 23.68 -0.79 -26.27
C ASN A 403 23.08 -1.77 -27.29
N THR A 404 23.93 -2.53 -27.99
CA THR A 404 23.52 -3.48 -29.03
C THR A 404 24.01 -4.92 -28.76
N SER A 405 24.71 -5.13 -27.64
CA SER A 405 25.31 -6.42 -27.31
C SER A 405 24.25 -7.46 -26.95
N THR A 406 24.43 -8.69 -27.41
CA THR A 406 23.65 -9.87 -27.02
C THR A 406 24.38 -10.70 -25.97
N SER A 407 25.43 -10.16 -25.34
CA SER A 407 26.07 -10.82 -24.21
C SER A 407 25.15 -10.79 -22.99
N VAL A 408 24.99 -11.92 -22.29
CA VAL A 408 24.19 -11.97 -21.07
C VAL A 408 24.74 -11.06 -19.95
N ALA A 409 26.06 -10.78 -19.98
CA ALA A 409 26.70 -9.84 -19.06
C ALA A 409 26.24 -8.38 -19.25
N CYS A 410 25.54 -8.08 -20.35
CA CYS A 410 24.97 -6.77 -20.61
C CYS A 410 23.55 -6.58 -20.06
N PHE A 411 23.07 -7.50 -19.23
CA PHE A 411 21.75 -7.45 -18.61
C PHE A 411 21.83 -7.65 -17.10
N VAL A 412 20.97 -6.96 -16.38
CA VAL A 412 20.77 -7.15 -14.94
C VAL A 412 20.22 -8.56 -14.70
N PRO A 413 20.78 -9.34 -13.75
CA PRO A 413 20.26 -10.67 -13.42
C PRO A 413 18.76 -10.65 -13.11
N SER A 414 18.01 -11.65 -13.57
CA SER A 414 16.56 -11.72 -13.32
C SER A 414 16.21 -11.91 -11.83
N ASN A 415 17.16 -12.40 -11.03
CA ASN A 415 17.06 -12.57 -9.59
C ASN A 415 17.75 -11.43 -8.80
N ASN A 416 18.01 -10.26 -9.39
CA ASN A 416 18.75 -9.18 -8.74
C ASN A 416 18.16 -8.76 -7.37
N PHE A 417 16.86 -8.95 -7.15
CA PHE A 417 16.20 -8.65 -5.88
C PHE A 417 16.52 -9.66 -4.75
N THR A 418 17.25 -10.74 -5.04
CA THR A 418 17.82 -11.65 -4.04
C THR A 418 19.30 -11.35 -3.74
N GLN A 419 19.89 -10.38 -4.45
CA GLN A 419 21.30 -10.00 -4.35
C GLN A 419 21.43 -8.64 -3.67
N ASN A 420 22.62 -8.34 -3.11
CA ASN A 420 22.88 -7.07 -2.44
C ASN A 420 23.69 -6.07 -3.30
N SER A 421 23.84 -6.34 -4.59
CA SER A 421 24.67 -5.58 -5.54
C SER A 421 24.26 -4.12 -5.72
N ASP A 422 22.99 -3.82 -5.51
CA ASP A 422 22.37 -2.50 -5.66
C ASP A 422 21.72 -1.97 -4.36
N VAL A 423 21.98 -2.64 -3.23
CA VAL A 423 21.50 -2.25 -1.91
C VAL A 423 22.52 -1.32 -1.25
N LEU A 424 22.06 -0.16 -0.79
CA LEU A 424 22.88 0.78 -0.01
C LEU A 424 22.98 0.34 1.45
N PHE A 425 21.84 0.05 2.06
CA PHE A 425 21.70 -0.49 3.41
C PHE A 425 20.30 -1.07 3.62
N ALA A 426 20.15 -1.94 4.60
CA ALA A 426 18.86 -2.40 5.07
C ALA A 426 18.38 -1.59 6.27
N ILE A 427 17.06 -1.53 6.45
CA ILE A 427 16.38 -0.82 7.52
C ILE A 427 15.51 -1.81 8.27
N GLY A 428 15.78 -1.98 9.55
CA GLY A 428 14.91 -2.68 10.49
C GLY A 428 14.18 -1.67 11.35
N LEU A 429 12.85 -1.74 11.42
CA LEU A 429 12.04 -0.83 12.22
C LEU A 429 10.95 -1.59 12.96
N ARG A 430 10.74 -1.22 14.22
CA ARG A 430 9.53 -1.57 14.96
C ARG A 430 9.07 -0.36 15.77
N LEU A 431 7.79 -0.08 15.69
CA LEU A 431 7.08 0.90 16.50
C LEU A 431 5.93 0.18 17.20
N ASP A 432 5.72 0.47 18.47
CA ASP A 432 4.73 -0.11 19.37
C ASP A 432 4.27 0.99 20.33
N GLY A 433 3.01 1.40 20.16
CA GLY A 433 2.49 2.62 20.72
C GLY A 433 0.96 2.70 20.74
N THR A 434 0.48 3.89 21.06
CA THR A 434 -0.91 4.33 20.89
C THR A 434 -0.91 5.64 20.11
N ALA A 435 -2.02 5.99 19.47
CA ALA A 435 -2.09 7.25 18.72
C ALA A 435 -3.50 7.83 18.70
N SER A 436 -3.60 9.15 18.78
CA SER A 436 -4.82 9.90 18.50
C SER A 436 -4.55 10.83 17.34
N LEU A 437 -5.03 10.45 16.15
CA LEU A 437 -4.77 11.11 14.88
C LEU A 437 -6.05 11.73 14.32
N MET A 438 -5.89 12.74 13.48
CA MET A 438 -6.95 13.40 12.74
C MET A 438 -6.51 13.57 11.29
N LEU A 439 -7.29 13.02 10.38
CA LEU A 439 -7.18 13.22 8.95
C LEU A 439 -8.05 14.41 8.55
N ILE A 440 -7.40 15.52 8.23
CA ILE A 440 -8.01 16.81 7.91
C ILE A 440 -7.90 17.03 6.40
N PRO A 441 -9.00 16.91 5.65
CA PRO A 441 -9.00 17.23 4.23
C PRO A 441 -8.91 18.75 4.03
N GLY A 442 -8.01 19.17 3.14
CA GLY A 442 -7.71 20.57 2.85
C GLY A 442 -8.51 21.12 1.68
N ALA A 443 -8.10 22.30 1.18
CA ALA A 443 -8.57 22.82 -0.10
C ALA A 443 -7.83 22.15 -1.26
N ALA A 444 -8.48 21.97 -2.41
CA ALA A 444 -7.91 21.22 -3.54
C ALA A 444 -7.40 19.85 -3.06
N SER A 445 -6.30 19.31 -3.60
CA SER A 445 -5.77 17.99 -3.24
C SER A 445 -4.92 17.93 -1.95
N ASP A 446 -5.05 18.89 -1.04
CA ASP A 446 -4.29 18.91 0.21
C ASP A 446 -4.91 17.98 1.26
N LEU A 447 -4.08 17.23 1.98
CA LEU A 447 -4.52 16.33 3.05
C LEU A 447 -3.54 16.39 4.22
N THR A 448 -4.05 16.57 5.44
CA THR A 448 -3.20 16.67 6.64
C THR A 448 -3.52 15.55 7.61
N LEU A 449 -2.50 14.81 8.05
CA LEU A 449 -2.57 13.89 9.18
C LEU A 449 -1.90 14.55 10.38
N LYS A 450 -2.67 14.86 11.42
CA LYS A 450 -2.16 15.51 12.63
C LYS A 450 -2.56 14.72 13.86
N GLY A 451 -1.69 14.58 14.85
CA GLY A 451 -2.10 13.95 16.10
C GLY A 451 -0.97 13.66 17.06
N ASN A 452 -1.32 13.00 18.15
CA ASN A 452 -0.39 12.56 19.16
C ASN A 452 -0.06 11.08 18.97
N VAL A 453 1.21 10.72 19.10
CA VAL A 453 1.69 9.34 19.11
C VAL A 453 2.47 9.13 20.40
N ASN A 454 2.11 8.10 21.14
CA ASN A 454 2.79 7.70 22.36
C ASN A 454 3.53 6.39 22.12
N LEU A 455 4.86 6.44 22.09
CA LEU A 455 5.71 5.26 21.95
C LEU A 455 5.91 4.63 23.32
N LEU A 456 5.54 3.35 23.45
CA LEU A 456 5.55 2.67 24.73
C LEU A 456 6.97 2.34 25.19
N ALA A 457 7.21 2.53 26.49
CA ALA A 457 8.47 2.11 27.10
C ALA A 457 8.65 0.59 26.98
N SER A 458 9.89 0.19 26.73
CA SER A 458 10.26 -1.22 26.70
C SER A 458 10.50 -1.76 28.11
N ALA A 459 10.07 -2.99 28.39
CA ALA A 459 10.44 -3.70 29.60
C ALA A 459 11.96 -4.02 29.62
N SER A 460 12.48 -4.50 30.76
CA SER A 460 13.92 -4.81 30.89
C SER A 460 14.39 -5.83 29.85
N ASN A 461 13.57 -6.83 29.55
CA ASN A 461 13.83 -7.96 28.66
C ASN A 461 13.16 -7.85 27.27
N GLU A 462 12.57 -6.71 26.93
CA GLU A 462 11.91 -6.50 25.63
C GLU A 462 12.52 -5.32 24.89
N ASN A 463 12.45 -5.35 23.56
CA ASN A 463 12.74 -4.20 22.71
C ASN A 463 11.51 -3.92 21.84
N ARG A 464 10.60 -3.08 22.37
CA ARG A 464 9.30 -2.82 21.75
C ARG A 464 9.40 -1.88 20.56
N ASN A 465 10.39 -1.00 20.56
CA ASN A 465 10.54 0.07 19.60
C ASN A 465 12.02 0.21 19.20
N TYR A 466 12.33 0.08 17.92
CA TYR A 466 13.68 0.23 17.42
C TYR A 466 13.73 0.75 15.98
N ILE A 467 14.86 1.34 15.62
CA ILE A 467 15.25 1.67 14.24
C ILE A 467 16.71 1.30 14.06
N HIS A 468 17.00 0.42 13.11
CA HIS A 468 18.32 -0.08 12.77
C HIS A 468 18.66 0.24 11.33
N ILE A 469 19.91 0.64 11.11
CA ILE A 469 20.54 0.68 9.79
C ILE A 469 21.53 -0.48 9.75
N VAL A 470 21.39 -1.34 8.75
CA VAL A 470 22.12 -2.60 8.65
C VAL A 470 22.96 -2.59 7.37
N ASP A 471 24.25 -2.88 7.52
CA ASP A 471 25.15 -3.11 6.41
C ASP A 471 24.77 -4.39 5.68
N PRO A 472 24.51 -4.36 4.36
CA PRO A 472 23.97 -5.49 3.64
C PRO A 472 25.02 -6.59 3.39
N SER A 473 26.31 -6.31 3.56
CA SER A 473 27.39 -7.27 3.28
C SER A 473 27.83 -8.05 4.52
N THR A 474 27.86 -7.38 5.68
CA THR A 474 28.34 -7.92 6.96
C THR A 474 27.21 -8.22 7.93
N ASN A 475 26.02 -7.66 7.70
CA ASN A 475 24.91 -7.60 8.66
C ASN A 475 25.29 -6.94 9.99
N ALA A 476 26.33 -6.10 10.00
CA ALA A 476 26.56 -5.20 11.12
C ALA A 476 25.46 -4.13 11.15
N ALA A 477 25.02 -3.71 12.33
CA ALA A 477 23.97 -2.71 12.46
C ALA A 477 24.31 -1.63 13.49
N LEU A 478 23.87 -0.42 13.20
CA LEU A 478 23.77 0.66 14.18
C LEU A 478 22.29 0.91 14.45
N GLY A 479 21.92 0.92 15.72
CA GLY A 479 20.51 0.93 16.13
C GLY A 479 20.19 1.91 17.24
N LEU A 480 19.00 2.50 17.15
CA LEU A 480 18.29 3.09 18.27
C LEU A 480 17.29 2.07 18.79
N ASP A 481 17.47 1.64 20.03
CA ASP A 481 16.64 0.63 20.70
C ASP A 481 15.86 1.21 21.86
N LYS A 482 14.80 0.50 22.26
CA LYS A 482 13.92 0.88 23.36
C LYS A 482 13.41 2.31 23.22
N ILE A 483 13.11 2.72 21.99
CA ILE A 483 12.62 4.07 21.70
C ILE A 483 11.31 4.30 22.46
N SER A 484 11.21 5.39 23.20
CA SER A 484 10.01 5.71 23.98
C SER A 484 9.85 7.21 24.11
N GLY A 485 8.61 7.68 24.27
CA GLY A 485 8.32 9.10 24.41
C GLY A 485 7.01 9.49 23.74
N ASN A 486 6.66 10.76 23.91
CA ASN A 486 5.46 11.33 23.32
C ASN A 486 5.80 12.29 22.19
N LEU A 487 5.08 12.16 21.08
CA LEU A 487 5.32 12.91 19.85
C LEU A 487 4.01 13.50 19.33
N ASN A 488 4.08 14.72 18.80
CA ASN A 488 3.02 15.28 17.97
C ASN A 488 3.44 15.24 16.51
N LEU A 489 2.66 14.53 15.69
CA LEU A 489 2.80 14.46 14.25
C LEU A 489 1.95 15.54 13.58
N ASN A 490 2.50 16.19 12.56
CA ASN A 490 1.77 16.99 11.59
C ASN A 490 2.36 16.74 10.20
N THR A 491 1.70 15.90 9.43
CA THR A 491 2.09 15.52 8.07
C THR A 491 1.11 16.14 7.09
N ASN A 492 1.61 16.93 6.14
CA ASN A 492 0.85 17.51 5.05
C ASN A 492 1.24 16.86 3.72
N LEU A 493 0.24 16.35 3.01
CA LEU A 493 0.35 15.85 1.65
C LEU A 493 -0.25 16.92 0.74
N LYS A 494 0.53 17.34 -0.25
CA LYS A 494 0.14 18.38 -1.21
C LYS A 494 0.40 17.92 -2.62
N LEU A 495 -0.64 18.00 -3.45
CA LEU A 495 -0.58 17.64 -4.85
C LEU A 495 -1.01 18.83 -5.70
N THR A 496 -0.11 19.32 -6.55
CA THR A 496 -0.33 20.43 -7.48
C THR A 496 -0.34 19.92 -8.92
N LYS A 497 -0.43 20.85 -9.88
CA LYS A 497 -0.36 20.55 -11.33
C LYS A 497 0.93 19.85 -11.77
N ASP A 498 1.99 19.92 -10.98
CA ASP A 498 3.36 19.56 -11.34
C ASP A 498 4.19 18.96 -10.19
N THR A 499 3.68 18.97 -8.95
CA THR A 499 4.42 18.46 -7.80
C THR A 499 3.54 17.63 -6.88
N PHE A 500 4.15 16.61 -6.29
CA PHE A 500 3.64 15.95 -5.10
C PHE A 500 4.63 16.15 -3.97
N VAL A 501 4.19 16.63 -2.81
CA VAL A 501 5.05 16.92 -1.66
C VAL A 501 4.42 16.33 -0.39
N VAL A 502 5.24 15.65 0.40
CA VAL A 502 4.92 15.22 1.76
C VAL A 502 5.84 15.98 2.71
N ALA A 503 5.26 16.91 3.46
CA ALA A 503 5.96 17.66 4.50
C ALA A 503 5.57 17.11 5.88
N ASN A 504 6.55 16.74 6.68
CA ASN A 504 6.34 16.21 8.04
C ASN A 504 6.95 17.15 9.07
N GLN A 505 6.22 17.33 10.15
CA GLN A 505 6.68 17.95 11.37
C GLN A 505 6.42 16.98 12.53
N VAL A 506 7.47 16.63 13.27
CA VAL A 506 7.39 15.82 14.49
C VAL A 506 7.87 16.67 15.65
N GLU A 507 6.94 17.10 16.49
CA GLU A 507 7.23 17.78 17.74
C GLU A 507 7.50 16.72 18.83
N LEU A 508 8.64 16.85 19.49
CA LEU A 508 9.11 15.93 20.52
C LEU A 508 8.73 16.47 21.89
N ASN A 509 8.22 15.61 22.77
CA ASN A 509 7.77 15.97 24.12
C ASN A 509 6.86 17.23 24.13
N PRO A 510 5.72 17.19 23.42
CA PRO A 510 4.87 18.37 23.24
C PRO A 510 4.32 18.94 24.55
N SER A 511 4.10 18.09 25.57
CA SER A 511 3.65 18.54 26.90
C SER A 511 4.80 19.03 27.80
N GLN A 512 6.04 18.98 27.32
CA GLN A 512 7.23 19.45 28.03
C GLN A 512 7.42 18.82 29.42
N THR A 513 7.09 17.53 29.56
CA THR A 513 7.21 16.82 30.84
C THR A 513 8.43 15.88 30.85
N PRO A 514 9.16 15.73 31.98
CA PRO A 514 10.31 14.83 32.05
C PRO A 514 9.98 13.35 31.76
N SER A 515 8.74 12.92 32.02
CA SER A 515 8.28 11.55 31.78
C SER A 515 8.02 11.23 30.31
N GLN A 516 7.93 12.24 29.44
CA GLN A 516 7.51 12.08 28.03
C GLN A 516 8.61 12.43 27.03
N VAL A 517 9.82 12.73 27.50
CA VAL A 517 10.99 12.97 26.65
C VAL A 517 11.27 11.76 25.75
N LEU A 518 11.77 12.01 24.53
CA LEU A 518 12.17 10.94 23.63
C LEU A 518 13.46 10.31 24.16
N LYS A 519 13.44 9.01 24.45
CA LYS A 519 14.61 8.24 24.91
C LYS A 519 14.88 7.08 23.97
N ALA A 520 16.14 6.77 23.73
CA ALA A 520 16.56 5.57 23.03
C ALA A 520 17.97 5.15 23.50
N ASN A 521 18.26 3.85 23.47
CA ASN A 521 19.61 3.34 23.65
C ASN A 521 20.30 3.28 22.28
N LEU A 522 21.50 3.82 22.19
CA LEU A 522 22.34 3.69 21.00
C LEU A 522 23.15 2.41 21.13
N ASN A 523 22.94 1.47 20.21
CA ASN A 523 23.59 0.16 20.22
C ASN A 523 24.29 -0.11 18.90
N PHE A 524 25.45 -0.76 18.99
CA PHE A 524 26.14 -1.33 17.84
C PHE A 524 26.05 -2.86 17.87
N TYR A 525 25.76 -3.44 16.71
CA TYR A 525 25.64 -4.87 16.50
C TYR A 525 26.73 -5.28 15.49
N PRO A 526 27.86 -5.85 15.94
CA PRO A 526 28.93 -6.26 15.02
C PRO A 526 28.48 -7.23 13.93
N THR A 527 27.47 -8.07 14.21
CA THR A 527 26.83 -8.99 13.26
C THR A 527 25.36 -9.22 13.64
N ALA A 528 24.54 -9.79 12.73
CA ALA A 528 23.12 -10.07 12.96
C ALA A 528 22.82 -10.93 14.21
N ALA A 529 23.73 -11.81 14.61
CA ALA A 529 23.55 -12.72 15.75
C ALA A 529 24.15 -12.17 17.06
N SER A 530 24.83 -11.02 17.02
CA SER A 530 25.50 -10.45 18.18
C SER A 530 24.50 -9.76 19.11
N THR A 531 24.71 -9.91 20.42
CA THR A 531 24.04 -9.05 21.40
C THR A 531 24.51 -7.61 21.19
N GLY A 532 23.55 -6.67 21.12
CA GLY A 532 23.85 -5.26 20.94
C GLY A 532 24.79 -4.74 22.03
N GLN A 533 25.87 -4.10 21.62
CA GLN A 533 26.80 -3.41 22.50
C GLN A 533 26.31 -1.98 22.69
N GLN A 534 25.91 -1.63 23.90
CA GLN A 534 25.42 -0.29 24.19
C GLN A 534 26.55 0.72 24.15
N LEU A 535 26.43 1.68 23.23
CA LEU A 535 27.35 2.80 23.08
C LEU A 535 26.92 3.99 23.96
N GLY A 536 25.62 4.10 24.26
CA GLY A 536 25.11 5.17 25.11
C GLY A 536 23.58 5.23 25.17
N GLN A 537 23.08 6.33 25.71
CA GLN A 537 21.64 6.66 25.73
C GLN A 537 21.43 8.06 25.17
N MET A 538 20.50 8.17 24.23
CA MET A 538 20.01 9.43 23.68
C MET A 538 18.77 9.87 24.45
N VAL A 539 18.73 11.15 24.83
CA VAL A 539 17.55 11.79 25.41
C VAL A 539 17.32 13.12 24.70
N ILE A 540 16.15 13.31 24.10
CA ILE A 540 15.74 14.59 23.49
C ILE A 540 14.57 15.14 24.31
N THR A 541 14.82 16.24 25.02
CA THR A 541 13.89 16.81 26.00
C THR A 541 12.75 17.62 25.37
N GLY A 542 12.90 18.01 24.11
CA GLY A 542 11.89 18.73 23.34
C GLY A 542 12.44 19.18 21.98
N GLY A 543 11.60 19.82 21.17
CA GLY A 543 11.98 20.39 19.88
C GLY A 543 11.13 19.87 18.73
N THR A 544 11.51 20.21 17.51
CA THR A 544 10.75 19.83 16.31
C THR A 544 11.70 19.32 15.23
N ILE A 545 11.43 18.10 14.75
CA ILE A 545 12.05 17.55 13.55
C ILE A 545 11.15 17.89 12.36
N ARG A 546 11.74 18.43 11.29
CA ARG A 546 11.03 18.74 10.03
C ARG A 546 11.67 17.96 8.89
N SER A 547 10.85 17.35 8.04
CA SER A 547 11.30 16.72 6.81
C SER A 547 10.34 17.04 5.68
N SER A 548 10.86 17.08 4.45
CA SER A 548 10.04 17.23 3.24
C SER A 548 10.62 16.34 2.16
N ILE A 549 9.75 15.58 1.50
CA ILE A 549 10.07 14.80 0.33
C ILE A 549 9.03 15.10 -0.75
N GLY A 550 9.46 15.22 -1.99
CA GLY A 550 8.54 15.48 -3.08
C GLY A 550 9.07 15.01 -4.43
N ILE A 551 8.15 14.93 -5.38
CA ILE A 551 8.38 14.57 -6.77
C ILE A 551 8.01 15.76 -7.63
N THR A 552 8.97 16.25 -8.41
CA THR A 552 8.78 17.26 -9.45
C THR A 552 9.41 16.70 -10.73
N PRO A 553 8.60 16.20 -11.67
CA PRO A 553 9.09 15.74 -12.97
C PRO A 553 9.74 16.90 -13.73
N ARG A 554 10.78 16.59 -14.51
CA ARG A 554 11.48 17.54 -15.37
C ARG A 554 10.89 17.61 -16.75
#